data_AF-A0A7L9AML9-F1
#
_entry.id   AF-A0A7L9AML9-F1
#
_cell.length_a   1.000
_cell.length_b   1.000
_cell.length_c   1.000
_cell.angle_alpha   90.00
_cell.angle_beta   90.00
_cell.angle_gamma   90.00
#
_symmetry.space_group_name_H-M   'P 1'
#
loop_
_entity.id
_entity.type
_entity.pdbx_description
1 polymer ?
#
loop_
_entity_poly.entity_id
_entity_poly.type
_entity_poly.pdbx_seq_one_letter_code
_entity_poly.pdbx_strand_id
1 'polypeptide(L)'
;INECLSNPCSNPGTQDCVQLVNDYHCNCKPGYMGRHCDAKVNFCANSPCQNGGICTAIQGGHECLCGDGYYGKNCEYSGYACDSNPCQNGGYCRTSEIGDYVCDCPSGLSGINCEIDSMNDCLSNPCKHPEARCIDKPRDYLCYCPRQWTGKSCDIHDPHSNGGYGSPITGVYGQSPGMTLQELDLALQREQCVKLGCKEKQGDHHCDEDCNTYACEFDGNDCSLGINPWANCTAPIKCWEVFMNGECNEACNTQACLFDGRDCQKSLQKCNPVYDAYCQKHYANGHCDYGCNNAECNWDGLDCE
;
A
#
# COMPACT_ATOMS: atom_id res chain seq x y z
N ILE A 1 -24.98 46.52 -19.70
CA ILE A 1 -26.18 45.68 -19.46
C ILE A 1 -25.80 44.76 -18.31
N ASN A 2 -26.76 44.20 -17.55
CA ASN A 2 -26.47 43.17 -16.57
C ASN A 2 -27.26 41.91 -16.96
N GLU A 3 -26.53 40.98 -17.54
CA GLU A 3 -26.96 39.74 -18.16
C GLU A 3 -27.46 38.76 -17.09
N CYS A 4 -26.97 38.86 -15.85
CA CYS A 4 -27.48 38.08 -14.72
C CYS A 4 -28.92 38.45 -14.34
N LEU A 5 -29.41 39.66 -14.65
CA LEU A 5 -30.79 40.06 -14.37
C LEU A 5 -31.82 39.31 -15.22
N SER A 6 -31.39 38.67 -16.32
CA SER A 6 -32.24 37.82 -17.15
C SER A 6 -32.42 36.41 -16.59
N ASN A 7 -31.89 36.12 -15.39
CA ASN A 7 -31.88 34.80 -14.75
C ASN A 7 -31.42 33.66 -15.68
N PRO A 8 -30.26 33.79 -16.34
CA PRO A 8 -29.79 32.76 -17.26
C PRO A 8 -29.32 31.49 -16.55
N CYS A 9 -29.01 31.55 -15.24
CA CYS A 9 -28.49 30.43 -14.49
C CYS A 9 -29.60 29.61 -13.81
N SER A 10 -29.45 28.29 -13.79
CA SER A 10 -30.38 27.36 -13.15
C SER A 10 -30.35 27.48 -11.63
N ASN A 11 -31.45 27.92 -11.03
CA ASN A 11 -31.62 28.08 -9.58
C ASN A 11 -31.18 26.86 -8.74
N PRO A 12 -31.53 25.59 -9.08
CA PRO A 12 -31.10 24.44 -8.29
C PRO A 12 -29.58 24.26 -8.30
N GLY A 13 -28.93 24.44 -9.44
CA GLY A 13 -27.52 24.13 -9.64
C GLY A 13 -26.55 25.31 -9.50
N THR A 14 -27.03 26.55 -9.37
CA THR A 14 -26.17 27.75 -9.36
C THR A 14 -25.93 28.26 -7.94
N GLN A 15 -24.66 28.53 -7.61
CA GLN A 15 -24.22 29.17 -6.38
C GLN A 15 -24.29 30.70 -6.49
N ASP A 16 -23.81 31.25 -7.61
CA ASP A 16 -23.83 32.69 -7.90
C ASP A 16 -23.77 32.96 -9.42
N CYS A 17 -24.28 34.11 -9.86
CA CYS A 17 -24.14 34.56 -11.25
C CYS A 17 -23.18 35.74 -11.32
N VAL A 18 -22.10 35.58 -12.07
CA VAL A 18 -21.07 36.59 -12.27
C VAL A 18 -21.34 37.32 -13.58
N GLN A 19 -21.48 38.64 -13.49
CA GLN A 19 -21.60 39.53 -14.64
C GLN A 19 -20.25 39.70 -15.34
N LEU A 20 -20.21 39.54 -16.67
CA LEU A 20 -19.03 39.79 -17.52
C LEU A 20 -19.30 40.88 -18.56
N VAL A 21 -18.32 41.20 -19.42
CA VAL A 21 -18.52 42.20 -20.48
C VAL A 21 -19.25 41.55 -21.65
N ASN A 22 -20.52 41.93 -21.87
CA ASN A 22 -21.41 41.36 -22.90
C ASN A 22 -21.65 39.84 -22.73
N ASP A 23 -21.50 39.32 -21.51
CA ASP A 23 -21.68 37.90 -21.20
C ASP A 23 -21.97 37.73 -19.69
N TYR A 24 -22.19 36.49 -19.27
CA TYR A 24 -22.35 36.10 -17.87
C TYR A 24 -21.67 34.74 -17.62
N HIS A 25 -21.40 34.44 -16.36
CA HIS A 25 -20.89 33.16 -15.93
C HIS A 25 -21.66 32.65 -14.72
N CYS A 26 -22.19 31.44 -14.80
CA CYS A 26 -22.86 30.78 -13.68
C CYS A 26 -21.84 29.97 -12.87
N ASN A 27 -21.61 30.33 -11.62
CA ASN A 27 -20.82 29.52 -10.70
C ASN A 27 -21.68 28.35 -10.23
N CYS A 28 -21.41 27.14 -10.72
CA CYS A 28 -22.20 25.97 -10.35
C CYS A 28 -21.88 25.48 -8.93
N LYS A 29 -22.90 25.00 -8.22
CA LYS A 29 -22.77 24.23 -6.99
C LYS A 29 -22.06 22.91 -7.30
N PRO A 30 -21.34 22.30 -6.33
CA PRO A 30 -20.78 20.97 -6.49
C PRO A 30 -21.82 19.97 -7.00
N GLY A 31 -21.46 19.21 -8.04
CA GLY A 31 -22.35 18.24 -8.69
C GLY A 31 -23.24 18.81 -9.81
N TYR A 32 -23.08 20.08 -10.19
CA TYR A 32 -23.74 20.69 -11.36
C TYR A 32 -22.72 21.25 -12.36
N MET A 33 -23.05 21.21 -13.65
CA MET A 33 -22.22 21.66 -14.76
C MET A 33 -23.07 22.23 -15.90
N GLY A 34 -22.40 22.70 -16.96
CA GLY A 34 -23.01 23.37 -18.10
C GLY A 34 -23.05 24.88 -17.92
N ARG A 35 -23.22 25.61 -19.03
CA ARG A 35 -23.22 27.09 -19.04
C ARG A 35 -24.27 27.69 -18.09
N HIS A 36 -25.35 26.96 -17.87
CA HIS A 36 -26.47 27.35 -17.03
C HIS A 36 -26.53 26.56 -15.71
N CYS A 37 -25.56 25.71 -15.40
CA CYS A 37 -25.59 24.81 -14.23
C CYS A 37 -26.85 23.94 -14.14
N ASP A 38 -27.40 23.57 -15.29
CA ASP A 38 -28.64 22.81 -15.46
C ASP A 38 -28.40 21.30 -15.57
N ALA A 39 -27.18 20.88 -15.92
CA ALA A 39 -26.79 19.49 -15.96
C ALA A 39 -26.18 19.05 -14.63
N LYS A 40 -26.50 17.83 -14.17
CA LYS A 40 -25.78 17.20 -13.05
C LYS A 40 -24.47 16.61 -13.56
N VAL A 41 -23.39 16.79 -12.81
CA VAL A 41 -22.10 16.15 -13.10
C VAL A 41 -22.27 14.65 -12.89
N ASN A 42 -22.03 13.87 -13.94
CA ASN A 42 -21.89 12.44 -13.81
C ASN A 42 -20.42 12.11 -13.54
N PHE A 43 -20.04 12.04 -12.26
CA PHE A 43 -18.68 11.71 -11.85
C PHE A 43 -18.25 10.29 -12.26
N CYS A 44 -19.18 9.44 -12.67
CA CYS A 44 -18.90 8.09 -13.18
C CYS A 44 -18.77 8.02 -14.71
N ALA A 45 -18.95 9.12 -15.44
CA ALA A 45 -18.97 9.10 -16.91
C ALA A 45 -17.64 8.62 -17.54
N ASN A 46 -16.52 8.85 -16.84
CA ASN A 46 -15.18 8.43 -17.28
C ASN A 46 -14.68 7.17 -16.57
N SER A 47 -15.58 6.38 -15.97
CA SER A 47 -15.25 5.14 -15.26
C SER A 47 -14.05 5.29 -14.30
N PRO A 48 -14.13 6.20 -13.31
CA PRO A 48 -12.99 6.49 -12.44
C PRO A 48 -12.57 5.31 -11.57
N CYS A 49 -13.44 4.31 -11.39
CA CYS A 49 -13.15 3.08 -10.67
C CYS A 49 -12.41 2.09 -11.58
N GLN A 50 -11.17 1.79 -11.24
CA GLN A 50 -10.31 0.84 -11.92
C GLN A 50 -10.66 -0.61 -11.54
N ASN A 51 -10.06 -1.58 -12.23
CA ASN A 51 -10.14 -3.00 -11.88
C ASN A 51 -11.57 -3.56 -11.72
N GLY A 52 -12.52 -3.02 -12.49
CA GLY A 52 -13.92 -3.47 -12.46
C GLY A 52 -14.72 -2.97 -11.26
N GLY A 53 -14.23 -1.96 -10.52
CA GLY A 53 -14.97 -1.34 -9.43
C GLY A 53 -16.29 -0.70 -9.88
N ILE A 54 -17.31 -0.76 -9.03
CA ILE A 54 -18.64 -0.19 -9.31
C ILE A 54 -18.66 1.27 -8.87
N CYS A 55 -18.89 2.18 -9.82
CA CYS A 55 -18.95 3.62 -9.55
C CYS A 55 -20.35 4.08 -9.17
N THR A 56 -20.47 4.83 -8.08
CA THR A 56 -21.68 5.55 -7.69
C THR A 56 -21.40 7.05 -7.62
N ALA A 57 -22.18 7.86 -8.35
CA ALA A 57 -22.07 9.31 -8.30
C ALA A 57 -22.75 9.86 -7.03
N ILE A 58 -22.03 10.68 -6.26
CA ILE A 58 -22.50 11.32 -5.03
C ILE A 58 -22.53 12.85 -5.18
N GLN A 59 -23.09 13.56 -4.18
CA GLN A 59 -23.28 15.01 -4.19
C GLN A 59 -21.94 15.75 -3.99
N GLY A 60 -21.04 15.67 -4.99
CA GLY A 60 -19.72 16.29 -4.97
C GLY A 60 -18.57 15.41 -5.47
N GLY A 61 -18.84 14.21 -5.99
CA GLY A 61 -17.80 13.31 -6.48
C GLY A 61 -18.34 11.94 -6.84
N HIS A 62 -17.48 10.94 -6.77
CA HIS A 62 -17.83 9.54 -6.93
C HIS A 62 -17.32 8.71 -5.74
N GLU A 63 -17.95 7.57 -5.55
CA GLU A 63 -17.53 6.51 -4.64
C GLU A 63 -17.37 5.22 -5.44
N CYS A 64 -16.29 4.49 -5.20
CA CYS A 64 -16.00 3.22 -5.87
C CYS A 64 -16.17 2.07 -4.89
N LEU A 65 -17.01 1.11 -5.25
CA LEU A 65 -17.05 -0.19 -4.58
C LEU A 65 -16.09 -1.14 -5.30
N CYS A 66 -15.01 -1.53 -4.63
CA CYS A 66 -13.99 -2.38 -5.21
C CYS A 66 -14.38 -3.86 -5.18
N GLY A 67 -13.98 -4.60 -6.22
CA GLY A 67 -14.09 -6.05 -6.24
C GLY A 67 -13.09 -6.72 -5.30
N ASP A 68 -13.28 -8.01 -5.04
CA ASP A 68 -12.42 -8.78 -4.14
C ASP A 68 -10.94 -8.68 -4.55
N GLY A 69 -10.08 -8.33 -3.58
CA GLY A 69 -8.64 -8.20 -3.78
C GLY A 69 -8.21 -6.88 -4.43
N TYR A 70 -9.08 -5.87 -4.48
CA TYR A 70 -8.73 -4.51 -4.89
C TYR A 70 -9.14 -3.50 -3.83
N TYR A 71 -8.38 -2.42 -3.70
CA TYR A 71 -8.62 -1.37 -2.73
C TYR A 71 -8.13 0.00 -3.21
N GLY A 72 -8.39 1.03 -2.41
CA GLY A 72 -8.10 2.41 -2.74
C GLY A 72 -9.34 3.17 -3.20
N LYS A 73 -9.23 4.50 -3.25
CA LYS A 73 -10.36 5.39 -3.55
C LYS A 73 -11.00 5.10 -4.92
N ASN A 74 -10.18 4.63 -5.86
CA ASN A 74 -10.56 4.31 -7.22
C ASN A 74 -10.28 2.83 -7.55
N CYS A 75 -10.12 1.95 -6.56
CA CYS A 75 -9.75 0.55 -6.76
C CYS A 75 -8.45 0.34 -7.54
N GLU A 76 -7.51 1.27 -7.43
CA GLU A 76 -6.26 1.31 -8.18
C GLU A 76 -5.20 0.31 -7.67
N TYR A 77 -5.36 -0.17 -6.43
CA TYR A 77 -4.43 -1.11 -5.80
C TYR A 77 -5.00 -2.52 -5.80
N SER A 78 -4.12 -3.51 -5.97
CA SER A 78 -4.42 -4.93 -5.89
C SER A 78 -3.77 -5.54 -4.64
N GLY A 79 -4.49 -6.40 -3.92
CA GLY A 79 -4.17 -6.90 -2.58
C GLY A 79 -5.27 -6.57 -1.57
N TYR A 80 -5.02 -6.80 -0.29
CA TYR A 80 -5.85 -6.27 0.80
C TYR A 80 -5.30 -4.91 1.23
N ALA A 81 -6.18 -4.00 1.69
CA ALA A 81 -5.81 -2.61 1.98
C ALA A 81 -4.68 -2.43 3.02
N CYS A 82 -4.36 -3.48 3.78
CA CYS A 82 -3.28 -3.50 4.76
C CYS A 82 -1.94 -4.06 4.26
N ASP A 83 -1.87 -4.61 3.04
CA ASP A 83 -0.67 -5.27 2.53
C ASP A 83 0.51 -4.29 2.38
N SER A 84 0.21 -3.02 2.13
CA SER A 84 1.20 -1.93 2.08
C SER A 84 1.66 -1.44 3.46
N ASN A 85 1.16 -2.03 4.56
CA ASN A 85 1.42 -1.62 5.95
C ASN A 85 1.30 -0.10 6.18
N PRO A 86 0.14 0.53 5.90
CA PRO A 86 0.00 1.98 5.94
C PRO A 86 0.11 2.58 7.36
N CYS A 87 -0.16 1.79 8.40
CA CYS A 87 -0.15 2.23 9.79
C CYS A 87 1.28 2.33 10.35
N GLN A 88 1.65 3.52 10.82
CA GLN A 88 2.97 3.84 11.36
C GLN A 88 3.05 3.58 12.87
N ASN A 89 4.26 3.65 13.42
CA ASN A 89 4.54 3.63 14.86
C ASN A 89 3.90 2.46 15.64
N GLY A 90 3.72 1.32 14.95
CA GLY A 90 3.12 0.10 15.49
C GLY A 90 1.59 0.15 15.60
N GLY A 91 0.92 0.93 14.77
CA GLY A 91 -0.53 0.86 14.59
C GLY A 91 -0.98 -0.44 13.94
N TYR A 92 -2.13 -0.95 14.38
CA TYR A 92 -2.72 -2.17 13.83
C TYR A 92 -3.61 -1.83 12.64
N CYS A 93 -3.30 -2.41 11.47
CA CYS A 93 -4.10 -2.21 10.27
C CYS A 93 -5.24 -3.23 10.21
N ARG A 94 -6.45 -2.76 9.91
CA ARG A 94 -7.60 -3.60 9.56
C ARG A 94 -8.31 -3.08 8.33
N THR A 95 -8.82 -3.99 7.52
CA THR A 95 -9.65 -3.66 6.35
C THR A 95 -11.03 -3.18 6.80
N SER A 96 -11.56 -2.14 6.15
CA SER A 96 -12.91 -1.60 6.39
C SER A 96 -13.95 -2.33 5.54
N GLU A 97 -15.23 -2.18 5.89
CA GLU A 97 -16.36 -2.81 5.18
C GLU A 97 -16.53 -2.33 3.72
N ILE A 98 -15.94 -1.19 3.36
CA ILE A 98 -15.98 -0.61 1.99
C ILE A 98 -14.71 -0.90 1.18
N GLY A 99 -13.82 -1.78 1.67
CA GLY A 99 -12.60 -2.16 0.97
C GLY A 99 -11.42 -1.19 1.14
N ASP A 100 -11.51 -0.23 2.07
CA ASP A 100 -10.38 0.65 2.45
C ASP A 100 -9.65 0.09 3.70
N TYR A 101 -8.66 0.80 4.25
CA TYR A 101 -8.02 0.44 5.53
C TYR A 101 -8.38 1.40 6.66
N VAL A 102 -8.24 0.91 7.89
CA VAL A 102 -8.32 1.69 9.12
C VAL A 102 -7.14 1.31 10.01
N CYS A 103 -6.46 2.33 10.55
CA CYS A 103 -5.41 2.16 11.54
C CYS A 103 -5.97 2.31 12.95
N ASP A 104 -5.90 1.24 13.73
CA ASP A 104 -6.16 1.30 15.16
C ASP A 104 -4.87 1.77 15.86
N CYS A 105 -4.85 3.06 16.26
CA CYS A 105 -3.66 3.68 16.82
C CYS A 105 -3.43 3.30 18.29
N PRO A 106 -2.17 2.98 18.67
CA PRO A 106 -1.81 2.78 20.07
C PRO A 106 -2.05 4.04 20.89
N SER A 107 -2.21 3.86 22.20
CA SER A 107 -2.39 4.98 23.13
C SER A 107 -1.27 6.02 22.98
N GLY A 108 -1.65 7.28 22.86
CA GLY A 108 -0.75 8.41 22.67
C GLY A 108 -0.43 8.75 21.23
N LEU A 109 -0.94 8.01 20.25
CA LEU A 109 -0.85 8.35 18.84
C LEU A 109 -2.22 8.70 18.23
N SER A 110 -2.19 9.47 17.14
CA SER A 110 -3.36 9.89 16.37
C SER A 110 -2.99 10.10 14.90
N GLY A 111 -3.96 10.50 14.08
CA GLY A 111 -3.79 10.62 12.62
C GLY A 111 -4.39 9.44 11.87
N ILE A 112 -4.43 9.53 10.55
CA ILE A 112 -5.02 8.48 9.69
C ILE A 112 -4.14 7.23 9.71
N ASN A 113 -2.82 7.43 9.82
CA ASN A 113 -1.80 6.40 9.77
C ASN A 113 -1.03 6.31 11.10
N CYS A 114 -1.56 6.83 12.20
CA CYS A 114 -0.87 6.89 13.50
C CYS A 114 0.46 7.66 13.46
N GLU A 115 0.56 8.63 12.57
CA GLU A 115 1.74 9.46 12.32
C GLU A 115 1.88 10.63 13.32
N ILE A 116 0.79 10.99 14.01
CA ILE A 116 0.76 12.14 14.91
C ILE A 116 0.97 11.66 16.34
N ASP A 117 2.06 12.11 16.94
CA ASP A 117 2.30 11.95 18.37
C ASP A 117 1.46 12.94 19.17
N SER A 118 0.60 12.42 20.05
CA SER A 118 -0.39 13.19 20.82
C SER A 118 -0.11 13.20 22.32
N MET A 119 0.93 12.49 22.77
CA MET A 119 1.39 12.47 24.16
C MET A 119 2.84 12.88 24.22
N ASN A 120 3.18 13.74 25.18
CA ASN A 120 4.57 14.11 25.42
C ASN A 120 5.12 13.33 26.61
N ASP A 121 5.92 12.31 26.33
CA ASP A 121 6.45 11.39 27.34
C ASP A 121 7.50 12.05 28.25
N CYS A 122 8.11 13.15 27.79
CA CYS A 122 9.06 13.92 28.59
C CYS A 122 8.42 14.66 29.77
N LEU A 123 7.10 14.88 29.78
CA LEU A 123 6.41 15.54 30.89
C LEU A 123 6.48 14.74 32.19
N SER A 124 6.72 13.43 32.11
CA SER A 124 6.91 12.54 33.26
C SER A 124 8.29 12.67 33.93
N ASN A 125 9.18 13.51 33.39
CA ASN A 125 10.60 13.65 33.78
C ASN A 125 11.31 12.29 33.87
N PRO A 126 11.38 11.53 32.77
CA PRO A 126 11.91 10.17 32.81
C PRO A 126 13.44 10.12 32.95
N CYS A 127 14.17 11.16 32.49
CA CYS A 127 15.63 11.25 32.62
C CYS A 127 16.04 11.63 34.05
N LYS A 128 16.90 10.84 34.69
CA LYS A 128 17.18 10.93 36.14
C LYS A 128 18.11 12.06 36.56
N HIS A 129 18.80 12.69 35.60
CA HIS A 129 19.75 13.77 35.88
C HIS A 129 19.22 15.13 35.41
N PRO A 130 19.45 16.21 36.19
CA PRO A 130 19.02 17.55 35.80
C PRO A 130 19.76 18.06 34.56
N GLU A 131 20.98 17.60 34.30
CA GLU A 131 21.72 17.92 33.08
C GLU A 131 21.30 17.06 31.87
N ALA A 132 20.47 16.04 32.08
CA ALA A 132 19.99 15.20 30.99
C ALA A 132 18.87 15.90 30.23
N ARG A 133 18.96 15.89 28.90
CA ARG A 133 17.94 16.48 28.03
C ARG A 133 16.99 15.39 27.53
N CYS A 134 15.70 15.54 27.81
CA CYS A 134 14.67 14.65 27.26
C CYS A 134 14.26 15.10 25.85
N ILE A 135 14.02 14.12 24.97
CA ILE A 135 13.52 14.30 23.61
C ILE A 135 12.31 13.38 23.47
N ASP A 136 11.18 13.97 23.13
CA ASP A 136 9.90 13.28 22.92
C ASP A 136 9.95 12.43 21.64
N LYS A 137 9.32 11.25 21.69
CA LYS A 137 9.24 10.33 20.55
C LYS A 137 7.86 9.65 20.52
N PRO A 138 7.37 9.26 19.32
CA PRO A 138 6.14 8.48 19.23
C PRO A 138 6.18 7.23 20.12
N ARG A 139 5.33 7.22 21.16
CA ARG A 139 5.21 6.16 22.19
C ARG A 139 6.46 5.93 23.05
N ASP A 140 7.43 6.85 23.04
CA ASP A 140 8.64 6.72 23.84
C ASP A 140 9.30 8.07 24.15
N TYR A 141 10.40 8.03 24.89
CA TYR A 141 11.27 9.18 25.08
C TYR A 141 12.73 8.76 24.90
N LEU A 142 13.57 9.75 24.59
CA LEU A 142 15.01 9.59 24.51
C LEU A 142 15.71 10.59 25.42
N CYS A 143 16.57 10.10 26.30
CA CYS A 143 17.41 10.95 27.15
C CYS A 143 18.77 11.18 26.51
N TYR A 144 19.30 12.40 26.59
CA TYR A 144 20.70 12.68 26.33
C TYR A 144 21.43 12.81 27.66
N CYS A 145 22.23 11.80 27.99
CA CYS A 145 22.88 11.63 29.27
C CYS A 145 24.15 12.47 29.42
N PRO A 146 24.43 12.99 30.63
CA PRO A 146 25.69 13.63 30.95
C PRO A 146 26.85 12.63 30.97
N ARG A 147 28.09 13.14 31.02
CA ARG A 147 29.27 12.27 31.20
C ARG A 147 29.11 11.39 32.43
N GLN A 148 29.67 10.20 32.34
CA GLN A 148 29.64 9.17 33.36
C GLN A 148 28.27 8.52 33.61
N TRP A 149 27.27 8.84 32.78
CA TRP A 149 25.93 8.26 32.88
C TRP A 149 25.49 7.68 31.53
N THR A 150 24.73 6.60 31.60
CA THR A 150 24.18 5.87 30.45
C THR A 150 22.86 5.19 30.82
N GLY A 151 22.26 4.47 29.88
CA GLY A 151 20.94 3.86 30.02
C GLY A 151 19.83 4.75 29.48
N LYS A 152 18.68 4.15 29.17
CA LYS A 152 17.51 4.82 28.59
C LYS A 152 17.09 6.06 29.41
N SER A 153 17.17 5.97 30.73
CA SER A 153 16.80 7.04 31.67
C SER A 153 18.00 7.77 32.27
N CYS A 154 19.23 7.49 31.80
CA CYS A 154 20.48 7.97 32.39
C CYS A 154 20.69 7.55 33.84
N ASP A 155 20.18 6.38 34.23
CA ASP A 155 20.18 5.85 35.59
C ASP A 155 21.39 4.96 35.91
N ILE A 156 22.22 4.68 34.91
CA ILE A 156 23.38 3.80 35.03
C ILE A 156 24.64 4.65 35.09
N HIS A 157 25.41 4.49 36.16
CA HIS A 157 26.70 5.13 36.29
C HIS A 157 27.80 4.29 35.61
N ASP A 158 28.49 4.89 34.64
CA ASP A 158 29.67 4.33 33.97
C ASP A 158 30.79 5.37 33.98
N PRO A 159 31.83 5.24 34.82
CA PRO A 159 32.93 6.21 34.94
C PRO A 159 33.65 6.55 33.63
N HIS A 160 33.59 5.66 32.63
CA HIS A 160 34.24 5.79 31.34
C HIS A 160 33.33 6.34 30.25
N SER A 161 32.02 6.47 30.51
CA SER A 161 31.05 7.01 29.56
C SER A 161 31.28 8.50 29.31
N ASN A 162 31.30 8.88 28.03
CA ASN A 162 31.29 10.29 27.62
C ASN A 162 29.88 10.90 27.60
N GLY A 163 28.86 10.17 28.09
CA GLY A 163 27.45 10.53 27.96
C GLY A 163 26.94 10.27 26.53
N GLY A 164 25.83 10.90 26.17
CA GLY A 164 25.21 10.77 24.85
C GLY A 164 23.78 10.24 24.91
N TYR A 165 23.25 9.78 23.78
CA TYR A 165 21.89 9.24 23.72
C TYR A 165 21.77 7.96 24.56
N GLY A 166 20.85 7.99 25.53
CA GLY A 166 20.53 6.88 26.40
C GLY A 166 19.98 5.71 25.58
N SER A 167 20.69 4.59 25.59
CA SER A 167 20.26 3.35 24.94
C SER A 167 19.72 2.38 25.98
N PRO A 168 18.67 1.60 25.67
CA PRO A 168 18.21 0.55 26.57
C PRO A 168 19.33 -0.48 26.82
N ILE A 169 19.48 -0.94 28.06
CA ILE A 169 20.38 -2.07 28.38
C ILE A 169 19.70 -3.35 27.89
N THR A 170 19.75 -3.63 26.60
CA THR A 170 19.69 -5.01 26.11
C THR A 170 21.12 -5.50 26.13
N GLY A 171 21.57 -6.02 27.28
CA GLY A 171 22.93 -6.50 27.42
C GLY A 171 23.16 -7.71 26.53
N VAL A 172 24.00 -7.57 25.50
CA VAL A 172 25.06 -8.53 25.13
C VAL A 172 26.16 -7.72 24.45
N TYR A 173 27.39 -8.09 24.78
CA TYR A 173 28.65 -7.59 24.23
C TYR A 173 28.60 -7.32 22.73
N GLY A 174 28.92 -6.07 22.38
CA GLY A 174 29.50 -5.63 21.12
C GLY A 174 28.80 -6.05 19.83
N GLN A 175 28.06 -5.15 19.21
CA GLN A 175 27.95 -5.11 17.74
C GLN A 175 27.40 -3.77 17.24
N SER A 176 28.02 -3.36 16.13
CA SER A 176 27.84 -2.27 15.17
C SER A 176 26.74 -1.21 15.39
N PRO A 177 27.07 0.09 15.29
CA PRO A 177 26.07 1.15 15.21
C PRO A 177 25.35 1.05 13.86
N GLY A 178 24.03 0.82 13.87
CA GLY A 178 23.20 0.93 12.68
C GLY A 178 22.05 -0.06 12.53
N MET A 179 21.91 -1.08 13.39
CA MET A 179 20.79 -2.02 13.29
C MET A 179 19.57 -1.56 14.09
N THR A 180 18.42 -1.61 13.44
CA THR A 180 17.08 -1.46 14.03
C THR A 180 16.76 -2.64 14.95
N LEU A 181 15.78 -2.45 15.85
CA LEU A 181 15.30 -3.52 16.74
C LEU A 181 14.81 -4.75 15.96
N GLN A 182 14.24 -4.52 14.78
CA GLN A 182 13.75 -5.56 13.88
C GLN A 182 14.91 -6.36 13.24
N GLU A 183 16.01 -5.71 12.90
CA GLU A 183 17.21 -6.40 12.40
C GLU A 183 17.89 -7.23 13.49
N LEU A 184 17.86 -6.76 14.75
CA LEU A 184 18.37 -7.51 15.88
C LEU A 184 17.51 -8.74 16.21
N ASP A 185 16.18 -8.59 16.22
CA ASP A 185 15.24 -9.70 16.41
C ASP A 185 15.39 -10.74 15.28
N LEU A 186 15.48 -10.29 14.03
CA LEU A 186 15.73 -11.16 12.89
C LEU A 186 17.08 -11.90 13.00
N ALA A 187 18.13 -11.24 13.51
CA ALA A 187 19.43 -11.87 13.73
C ALA A 187 19.36 -12.97 14.82
N LEU A 188 18.65 -12.71 15.91
CA LEU A 188 18.44 -13.70 16.99
C LEU A 188 17.64 -14.91 16.50
N GLN A 189 16.59 -14.69 15.72
CA GLN A 189 15.80 -15.78 15.12
C GLN A 189 16.65 -16.60 14.14
N ARG A 190 17.52 -15.96 13.34
CA ARG A 190 18.47 -16.69 12.47
C ARG A 190 19.44 -17.59 13.26
N GLU A 191 19.90 -17.16 14.44
CA GLU A 191 20.69 -18.03 15.31
C GLU A 191 19.89 -19.24 15.84
N GLN A 192 18.59 -19.07 16.08
CA GLN A 192 17.70 -20.18 16.46
C GLN A 192 17.55 -21.19 15.33
N CYS A 193 17.40 -20.75 14.08
CA CYS A 193 17.34 -21.64 12.91
C CYS A 193 18.58 -22.54 12.78
N VAL A 194 19.77 -22.01 13.10
CA VAL A 194 21.02 -22.79 13.11
C VAL A 194 20.99 -23.87 14.21
N LYS A 195 20.44 -23.55 15.39
CA LYS A 195 20.32 -24.53 16.49
C LYS A 195 19.32 -25.64 16.17
N LEU A 196 18.27 -25.33 15.43
CA LEU A 196 17.24 -26.28 15.00
C LEU A 196 17.68 -27.14 13.81
N GLY A 197 18.84 -26.84 13.19
CA GLY A 197 19.33 -27.55 12.02
C GLY A 197 18.43 -27.35 10.80
N CYS A 198 17.82 -26.15 10.66
CA CYS A 198 16.89 -25.91 9.57
C CYS A 198 17.57 -26.04 8.21
N LYS A 199 18.83 -25.65 8.07
CA LYS A 199 19.57 -25.78 6.80
C LYS A 199 19.67 -27.21 6.27
N GLU A 200 19.72 -28.19 7.17
CA GLU A 200 19.78 -29.60 6.82
C GLU A 200 18.41 -30.19 6.48
N LYS A 201 17.34 -29.51 6.89
CA LYS A 201 15.93 -29.88 6.66
C LYS A 201 15.37 -29.28 5.38
N GLN A 202 15.86 -28.10 4.97
CA GLN A 202 15.48 -27.44 3.72
C GLN A 202 15.62 -28.37 2.50
N GLY A 203 14.58 -28.43 1.67
CA GLY A 203 14.54 -29.14 0.39
C GLY A 203 14.27 -30.64 0.50
N ASP A 204 13.82 -31.12 1.65
CA ASP A 204 13.48 -32.53 1.89
C ASP A 204 12.01 -32.86 1.56
N HIS A 205 11.22 -31.85 1.13
CA HIS A 205 9.79 -31.93 0.79
C HIS A 205 8.90 -32.31 1.98
N HIS A 206 9.42 -32.21 3.20
CA HIS A 206 8.68 -32.27 4.43
C HIS A 206 8.60 -30.85 5.01
N CYS A 207 7.44 -30.44 5.51
CA CYS A 207 7.35 -29.15 6.18
C CYS A 207 7.69 -29.31 7.66
N ASP A 208 8.88 -28.91 8.06
CA ASP A 208 9.28 -28.75 9.46
C ASP A 208 8.71 -27.43 10.01
N GLU A 209 7.62 -27.51 10.77
CA GLU A 209 6.95 -26.32 11.32
C GLU A 209 7.87 -25.42 12.17
N ASP A 210 8.85 -26.01 12.87
CA ASP A 210 9.85 -25.27 13.66
C ASP A 210 10.80 -24.43 12.78
N CYS A 211 10.88 -24.74 11.49
CA CYS A 211 11.65 -24.03 10.45
C CYS A 211 10.75 -23.20 9.52
N ASN A 212 9.43 -23.19 9.75
CA ASN A 212 8.46 -22.40 8.97
C ASN A 212 8.39 -20.94 9.43
N THR A 213 9.52 -20.24 9.42
CA THR A 213 9.60 -18.82 9.75
C THR A 213 10.36 -18.06 8.68
N TYR A 214 10.10 -16.76 8.56
CA TYR A 214 10.85 -15.88 7.66
C TYR A 214 12.37 -15.93 7.92
N ALA A 215 12.78 -16.03 9.19
CA ALA A 215 14.19 -16.12 9.57
C ALA A 215 14.86 -17.43 9.13
N CYS A 216 14.09 -18.52 9.02
CA CYS A 216 14.56 -19.85 8.62
C CYS A 216 14.25 -20.16 7.14
N GLU A 217 13.87 -19.15 6.35
CA GLU A 217 13.57 -19.24 4.92
C GLU A 217 12.43 -20.23 4.61
N PHE A 218 11.44 -20.31 5.51
CA PHE A 218 10.25 -21.16 5.36
C PHE A 218 10.60 -22.61 5.00
N ASP A 219 11.60 -23.16 5.68
CA ASP A 219 12.10 -24.50 5.45
C ASP A 219 12.50 -24.76 3.99
N GLY A 220 13.15 -23.79 3.35
CA GLY A 220 13.58 -23.92 1.96
C GLY A 220 12.42 -23.89 0.97
N ASN A 221 11.27 -23.35 1.41
CA ASN A 221 9.97 -23.36 0.73
C ASN A 221 9.25 -24.72 0.72
N ASP A 222 9.69 -25.69 1.53
CA ASP A 222 8.92 -26.92 1.75
C ASP A 222 7.65 -26.66 2.58
N CYS A 223 7.66 -25.59 3.39
CA CYS A 223 6.50 -25.11 4.10
C CYS A 223 5.78 -23.96 3.38
N SER A 224 4.45 -23.98 3.41
CA SER A 224 3.63 -22.83 3.02
C SER A 224 3.42 -21.87 4.21
N LEU A 225 2.92 -20.66 3.93
CA LEU A 225 2.55 -19.63 4.93
C LEU A 225 1.35 -20.03 5.83
N GLY A 226 1.15 -21.32 6.11
CA GLY A 226 -0.03 -21.85 6.79
C GLY A 226 -1.30 -21.85 5.93
N ILE A 227 -1.16 -21.53 4.64
CA ILE A 227 -2.24 -21.51 3.65
C ILE A 227 -1.90 -22.56 2.60
N ASN A 228 -2.84 -23.46 2.31
CA ASN A 228 -2.73 -24.36 1.18
C ASN A 228 -3.57 -23.80 0.02
N PRO A 229 -2.98 -23.06 -0.94
CA PRO A 229 -3.73 -22.46 -2.04
C PRO A 229 -4.27 -23.51 -3.02
N TRP A 230 -3.83 -24.77 -2.92
CA TRP A 230 -4.37 -25.90 -3.68
C TRP A 230 -5.42 -26.71 -2.91
N ALA A 231 -5.86 -26.28 -1.72
CA ALA A 231 -6.82 -27.01 -0.89
C ALA A 231 -8.12 -27.36 -1.62
N ASN A 232 -8.54 -26.52 -2.56
CA ASN A 232 -9.75 -26.71 -3.38
C ASN A 232 -9.44 -27.22 -4.80
N CYS A 233 -8.17 -27.49 -5.13
CA CYS A 233 -7.79 -28.01 -6.43
C CYS A 233 -8.22 -29.48 -6.54
N THR A 234 -9.12 -29.78 -7.48
CA THR A 234 -9.67 -31.13 -7.71
C THR A 234 -9.11 -31.79 -8.96
N ALA A 235 -8.01 -31.25 -9.51
CA ALA A 235 -7.38 -31.78 -10.70
C ALA A 235 -6.92 -33.24 -10.48
N PRO A 236 -6.95 -34.07 -11.55
CA PRO A 236 -6.50 -35.46 -11.49
C PRO A 236 -4.98 -35.61 -11.31
N ILE A 237 -4.23 -34.52 -11.44
CA ILE A 237 -2.78 -34.46 -11.27
C ILE A 237 -2.43 -33.47 -10.17
N LYS A 238 -1.24 -33.61 -9.60
CA LYS A 238 -0.73 -32.72 -8.56
C LYS A 238 -0.28 -31.39 -9.17
N CYS A 239 -1.18 -30.42 -9.22
CA CYS A 239 -0.91 -29.15 -9.90
C CYS A 239 0.25 -28.33 -9.33
N TRP A 240 0.65 -28.53 -8.07
CA TRP A 240 1.84 -27.88 -7.51
C TRP A 240 3.16 -28.41 -8.09
N GLU A 241 3.20 -29.64 -8.61
CA GLU A 241 4.41 -30.21 -9.24
C GLU A 241 4.63 -29.70 -10.68
N VAL A 242 3.59 -29.14 -11.29
CA VAL A 242 3.59 -28.66 -12.68
C VAL A 242 3.31 -27.17 -12.82
N PHE A 243 3.12 -26.47 -11.70
CA PHE A 243 2.81 -25.05 -11.69
C PHE A 243 3.94 -24.20 -12.28
N MET A 244 3.63 -23.41 -13.32
CA MET A 244 4.58 -22.47 -13.96
C MET A 244 5.85 -23.16 -14.50
N ASN A 245 5.70 -24.37 -15.02
CA ASN A 245 6.81 -25.14 -15.59
C ASN A 245 7.05 -24.82 -17.08
N GLY A 246 6.21 -23.98 -17.70
CA GLY A 246 6.28 -23.59 -19.11
C GLY A 246 5.54 -24.54 -20.07
N GLU A 247 4.86 -25.57 -19.56
CA GLU A 247 4.01 -26.49 -20.32
C GLU A 247 2.55 -26.32 -19.91
N CYS A 248 1.67 -25.94 -20.84
CA CYS A 248 0.25 -25.82 -20.53
C CYS A 248 -0.38 -27.19 -20.17
N ASN A 249 -0.72 -27.36 -18.91
CA ASN A 249 -1.46 -28.48 -18.33
C ASN A 249 -2.91 -28.05 -18.09
N GLU A 250 -3.77 -28.29 -19.08
CA GLU A 250 -5.19 -27.90 -19.06
C GLU A 250 -5.97 -28.41 -17.82
N ALA A 251 -5.57 -29.55 -17.25
CA ALA A 251 -6.15 -30.08 -16.02
C ALA A 251 -5.93 -29.16 -14.79
N CYS A 252 -4.84 -28.39 -14.80
CA CYS A 252 -4.47 -27.41 -13.77
C CYS A 252 -4.88 -25.98 -14.14
N ASN A 253 -5.39 -25.76 -15.36
CA ASN A 253 -5.84 -24.47 -15.87
C ASN A 253 -7.24 -24.07 -15.34
N THR A 254 -7.41 -24.11 -14.03
CA THR A 254 -8.63 -23.69 -13.35
C THR A 254 -8.30 -22.74 -12.21
N GLN A 255 -9.26 -21.91 -11.80
CA GLN A 255 -9.08 -20.97 -10.69
C GLN A 255 -8.65 -21.68 -9.40
N ALA A 256 -9.26 -22.83 -9.09
CA ALA A 256 -8.95 -23.60 -7.89
C ALA A 256 -7.54 -24.25 -7.91
N CYS A 257 -6.94 -24.38 -9.10
CA CYS A 257 -5.60 -24.92 -9.32
C CYS A 257 -4.62 -23.86 -9.83
N LEU A 258 -4.94 -22.58 -9.62
CA LEU A 258 -4.08 -21.43 -9.92
C LEU A 258 -3.70 -21.27 -11.40
N PHE A 259 -4.58 -21.67 -12.32
CA PHE A 259 -4.43 -21.50 -13.77
C PHE A 259 -3.09 -22.00 -14.32
N ASP A 260 -2.57 -23.09 -13.75
CA ASP A 260 -1.30 -23.69 -14.17
C ASP A 260 -0.14 -22.68 -14.26
N GLY A 261 -0.05 -21.76 -13.30
CA GLY A 261 1.00 -20.75 -13.30
C GLY A 261 0.94 -19.76 -14.48
N ARG A 262 -0.17 -19.73 -15.22
CA ARG A 262 -0.38 -19.01 -16.47
C ARG A 262 0.36 -19.57 -17.69
N ASP A 263 0.85 -20.80 -17.64
CA ASP A 263 1.49 -21.45 -18.80
C ASP A 263 0.53 -21.64 -19.99
N CYS A 264 -0.78 -21.72 -19.71
CA CYS A 264 -1.83 -21.76 -20.73
C CYS A 264 -2.23 -20.38 -21.31
N GLN A 265 -1.71 -19.28 -20.76
CA GLN A 265 -2.03 -17.94 -21.25
C GLN A 265 -1.26 -17.67 -22.55
N LYS A 266 -1.98 -17.49 -23.67
CA LYS A 266 -1.36 -17.08 -24.93
C LYS A 266 -0.71 -15.70 -24.75
N SER A 267 0.61 -15.61 -24.87
CA SER A 267 1.31 -14.33 -24.92
C SER A 267 0.83 -13.56 -26.15
N LEU A 268 0.31 -12.34 -25.96
CA LEU A 268 0.12 -11.40 -27.07
C LEU A 268 1.47 -11.20 -27.77
N GLN A 269 1.48 -11.14 -29.10
CA GLN A 269 2.71 -10.87 -29.83
C GLN A 269 3.21 -9.47 -29.44
N LYS A 270 4.53 -9.30 -29.35
CA LYS A 270 5.12 -7.98 -29.06
C LYS A 270 4.76 -7.00 -30.17
N CYS A 271 4.42 -5.75 -29.82
CA CYS A 271 4.26 -4.66 -30.78
C CYS A 271 5.43 -4.63 -31.76
N ASN A 272 5.17 -4.30 -33.02
CA ASN A 272 6.23 -4.13 -34.01
C ASN A 272 7.24 -3.09 -33.48
N PRO A 273 8.54 -3.43 -33.33
CA PRO A 273 9.53 -2.54 -32.72
C PRO A 273 9.69 -1.19 -33.42
N VAL A 274 9.36 -1.12 -34.72
CA VAL A 274 9.37 0.13 -35.48
C VAL A 274 8.27 1.08 -35.02
N TYR A 275 7.13 0.53 -34.61
CA TYR A 275 5.96 1.27 -34.15
C TYR A 275 5.94 1.44 -32.63
N ASP A 276 6.60 0.59 -31.85
CA ASP A 276 6.57 0.64 -30.38
C ASP A 276 6.96 2.02 -29.82
N ALA A 277 8.10 2.57 -30.25
CA ALA A 277 8.53 3.90 -29.83
C ALA A 277 7.65 5.04 -30.38
N TYR A 278 7.05 4.84 -31.55
CA TYR A 278 6.11 5.80 -32.14
C TYR A 278 4.82 5.84 -31.34
N CYS A 279 4.20 4.67 -31.11
CA CYS A 279 2.96 4.51 -30.37
C CYS A 279 3.08 4.98 -28.93
N GLN A 280 4.20 4.74 -28.25
CA GLN A 280 4.42 5.27 -26.90
C GLN A 280 4.47 6.81 -26.85
N LYS A 281 5.03 7.45 -27.88
CA LYS A 281 5.16 8.91 -27.94
C LYS A 281 3.86 9.60 -28.37
N HIS A 282 3.04 8.87 -29.12
CA HIS A 282 1.79 9.35 -29.69
C HIS A 282 0.55 8.85 -28.94
N TYR A 283 0.74 8.09 -27.86
CA TYR A 283 -0.34 7.62 -27.00
C TYR A 283 -1.17 8.76 -26.39
N ALA A 284 -2.48 8.74 -26.62
CA ALA A 284 -3.45 9.71 -26.05
C ALA A 284 -3.08 11.18 -26.33
N ASN A 285 -2.57 11.45 -27.53
CA ASN A 285 -2.15 12.77 -27.97
C ASN A 285 -3.32 13.61 -28.55
N GLY A 286 -4.50 13.02 -28.72
CA GLY A 286 -5.68 13.61 -29.33
C GLY A 286 -5.75 13.43 -30.86
N HIS A 287 -4.95 12.54 -31.45
CA HIS A 287 -4.94 12.26 -32.88
C HIS A 287 -4.84 10.75 -33.13
N CYS A 288 -5.83 10.19 -33.83
CA CYS A 288 -5.87 8.76 -34.15
C CYS A 288 -4.72 8.29 -35.06
N ASP A 289 -3.81 7.53 -34.47
CA ASP A 289 -2.71 6.80 -35.09
C ASP A 289 -3.09 5.32 -35.29
N TYR A 290 -3.78 5.01 -36.40
CA TYR A 290 -4.28 3.67 -36.71
C TYR A 290 -3.23 2.53 -36.65
N GLY A 291 -1.94 2.83 -36.85
CA GLY A 291 -0.86 1.85 -36.71
C GLY A 291 -0.62 1.38 -35.26
N CYS A 292 -1.08 2.16 -34.29
CA CYS A 292 -0.96 1.93 -32.85
C CYS A 292 -2.24 1.37 -32.22
N ASN A 293 -3.35 1.37 -32.97
CA ASN A 293 -4.66 0.97 -32.49
C ASN A 293 -4.88 -0.56 -32.56
N ASN A 294 -4.04 -1.32 -31.85
CA ASN A 294 -4.15 -2.78 -31.71
C ASN A 294 -3.68 -3.26 -30.33
N ALA A 295 -4.05 -4.49 -29.97
CA ALA A 295 -3.77 -5.09 -28.65
C ALA A 295 -2.27 -5.31 -28.39
N GLU A 296 -1.48 -5.50 -29.44
CA GLU A 296 -0.04 -5.69 -29.33
C GLU A 296 0.70 -4.38 -28.98
N CYS A 297 0.14 -3.22 -29.37
CA CYS A 297 0.72 -1.88 -29.24
C CYS A 297 -0.03 -0.97 -28.24
N ASN A 298 -0.75 -1.55 -27.28
CA ASN A 298 -1.47 -0.88 -26.19
C ASN A 298 -2.63 0.03 -26.57
N TRP A 299 -3.09 0.00 -27.82
CA TRP A 299 -4.13 0.89 -28.36
C TRP A 299 -3.71 2.38 -28.29
N ASP A 300 -4.22 3.21 -29.21
CA ASP A 300 -3.74 4.59 -29.35
C ASP A 300 -4.35 5.55 -28.33
N GLY A 301 -4.38 5.17 -27.05
CA GLY A 301 -4.89 6.01 -25.96
C GLY A 301 -6.34 6.46 -26.11
N LEU A 302 -7.14 5.73 -26.90
CA LEU A 302 -8.53 6.05 -27.27
C LEU A 302 -8.69 7.25 -28.22
N ASP A 303 -7.61 7.75 -28.84
CA ASP A 303 -7.69 8.86 -29.80
C ASP A 303 -8.46 8.52 -31.09
N CYS A 304 -8.68 7.23 -31.33
CA CYS A 304 -9.42 6.69 -32.47
C CYS A 304 -10.91 6.41 -32.20
N GLU A 305 -11.41 6.69 -30.99
CA GLU A 305 -12.79 6.44 -30.55
C GLU A 305 -13.66 7.70 -30.41
#